data_AF-A0A135LE17-F1
#
_entry.id   AF-A0A135LE17-F1
#
_cell.length_a   1.000
_cell.length_b   1.000
_cell.length_c   1.000
_cell.angle_alpha   90.00
_cell.angle_beta   90.00
_cell.angle_gamma   90.00
#
_symmetry.space_group_name_H-M   'P 1'
#
loop_
_entity.id
_entity.type
_entity.pdbx_description
1 polymer ?
#
loop_
_entity_poly.entity_id
_entity_poly.type
_entity_poly.pdbx_seq_one_letter_code
_entity_poly.pdbx_strand_id
1 'polypeptide(L)'
;MQFLELQAVVLAYLATSVSGLTIAGDHLIKPRDSSVGTDGKKCYPNPSQWQAFQDNNSSGDPQTTCYDEYPGSGHGTDIYVRDGCIVIDDSIRCTMTGYSHKSKNFGFEYLPYNVRDQDGTFSTAVIYAGFDRNNHDKEVEPNCVLEAKWPSYWGDLDFTKDGCLTDSSGEWKQCCFNNPNGLAVTNPYA
;
A
#
# COMPACT_ATOMS: atom_id res chain seq x y z
N MET A 1 14.52 -37.88 51.40
CA MET A 1 15.36 -38.80 50.61
C MET A 1 15.07 -38.45 49.15
N GLN A 2 15.94 -37.97 48.27
CA GLN A 2 17.40 -37.82 48.12
C GLN A 2 17.61 -36.51 47.32
N PHE A 3 18.53 -35.62 47.74
CA PHE A 3 19.83 -35.29 47.11
C PHE A 3 19.72 -34.87 45.62
N LEU A 4 19.88 -33.59 45.26
CA LEU A 4 21.08 -32.73 45.15
C LEU A 4 21.69 -32.72 43.72
N GLU A 5 21.84 -31.51 43.19
CA GLU A 5 22.93 -30.97 42.35
C GLU A 5 23.31 -31.52 40.96
N LEU A 6 23.37 -30.61 39.97
CA LEU A 6 24.62 -30.11 39.32
C LEU A 6 24.27 -28.90 38.41
N GLN A 7 24.62 -27.65 38.76
CA GLN A 7 25.79 -26.86 38.29
C GLN A 7 25.95 -26.82 36.75
N ALA A 8 25.64 -25.72 36.06
CA ALA A 8 26.43 -24.48 35.84
C ALA A 8 27.56 -24.59 34.80
N VAL A 9 27.74 -23.50 34.02
CA VAL A 9 28.84 -23.18 33.05
C VAL A 9 28.60 -23.76 31.64
N VAL A 10 28.46 -22.98 30.55
CA VAL A 10 29.51 -22.33 29.73
C VAL A 10 28.82 -21.23 28.88
N LEU A 11 28.97 -19.93 29.19
CA LEU A 11 29.92 -18.96 28.62
C LEU A 11 30.28 -19.08 27.12
N ALA A 12 29.86 -18.06 26.36
CA ALA A 12 30.51 -17.48 25.17
C ALA A 12 30.55 -18.27 23.84
N TYR A 13 29.73 -17.82 22.88
CA TYR A 13 30.15 -17.69 21.48
C TYR A 13 29.52 -16.45 20.83
N LEU A 14 30.24 -15.32 20.92
CA LEU A 14 30.16 -14.23 19.96
C LEU A 14 31.00 -14.66 18.76
N ALA A 15 30.35 -15.10 17.68
CA ALA A 15 30.98 -15.25 16.39
C ALA A 15 30.38 -14.20 15.44
N THR A 16 31.08 -13.07 15.38
CA THR A 16 30.95 -12.09 14.31
C THR A 16 31.35 -12.74 12.98
N SER A 17 30.39 -13.02 12.11
CA SER A 17 30.67 -13.27 10.69
C SER A 17 30.14 -12.11 9.86
N VAL A 18 31.01 -11.15 9.60
CA VAL A 18 30.81 -10.15 8.54
C VAL A 18 31.33 -10.82 7.27
N SER A 19 30.44 -11.38 6.46
CA SER A 19 30.83 -11.88 5.14
C SER A 19 31.14 -10.68 4.26
N GLY A 20 32.42 -10.55 3.91
CA GLY A 20 32.92 -9.54 2.99
C GLY A 20 32.23 -9.68 1.64
N LEU A 21 31.51 -8.62 1.25
CA LEU A 21 30.97 -8.47 -0.08
C LEU A 21 32.11 -7.97 -0.98
N THR A 22 32.67 -8.88 -1.79
CA THR A 22 33.58 -8.52 -2.88
C THR A 22 32.73 -8.19 -4.10
N ILE A 23 32.57 -6.91 -4.42
CA ILE A 23 32.02 -6.47 -5.71
C ILE A 23 33.20 -6.26 -6.65
N ALA A 24 33.45 -7.24 -7.52
CA ALA A 24 34.29 -7.10 -8.69
C ALA A 24 33.41 -7.19 -9.92
N GLY A 25 33.39 -6.13 -10.73
CA GLY A 25 32.67 -6.11 -12.01
C GLY A 25 32.36 -4.69 -12.46
N ASP A 26 33.20 -4.16 -13.34
CA ASP A 26 33.11 -2.86 -14.00
C ASP A 26 31.78 -2.64 -14.74
N HIS A 27 30.75 -2.22 -14.01
CA HIS A 27 29.75 -1.34 -14.58
C HIS A 27 30.03 0.05 -14.03
N LEU A 28 30.40 0.96 -14.93
CA LEU A 28 30.42 2.40 -14.71
C LEU A 28 29.07 2.84 -14.15
N ILE A 29 28.92 2.78 -12.82
CA ILE A 29 27.91 3.55 -12.10
C ILE A 29 28.36 4.99 -12.31
N LYS A 30 27.79 5.65 -13.33
CA LYS A 30 27.84 7.10 -13.39
C LYS A 30 27.29 7.58 -12.04
N PRO A 31 28.05 8.38 -11.26
CA PRO A 31 27.49 9.03 -10.10
C PRO A 31 26.25 9.79 -10.60
N ARG A 32 25.09 9.48 -10.00
CA ARG A 32 23.85 10.20 -10.27
C ARG A 32 24.17 11.66 -10.00
N ASP A 33 24.06 12.47 -11.04
CA ASP A 33 24.03 13.91 -10.92
C ASP A 33 22.71 14.24 -10.21
N SER A 34 22.72 14.09 -8.89
CA SER A 34 21.73 14.71 -8.03
C SER A 34 22.08 16.19 -8.03
N SER A 35 21.81 16.87 -9.14
CA SER A 35 21.75 18.32 -9.14
C SER A 35 20.69 18.67 -8.11
N VAL A 36 21.13 19.03 -6.91
CA VAL A 36 20.32 19.60 -5.84
C VAL A 36 19.85 20.95 -6.39
N GLY A 37 18.77 20.90 -7.15
CA GLY A 37 18.07 22.07 -7.65
C GLY A 37 17.45 22.78 -6.46
N THR A 38 17.92 23.99 -6.21
CA THR A 38 17.48 24.91 -5.17
C THR A 38 16.13 25.54 -5.53
N ASP A 39 15.09 24.73 -5.64
CA ASP A 39 13.68 25.15 -5.61
C ASP A 39 12.88 23.91 -5.23
N GLY A 40 11.96 24.02 -4.27
CA GLY A 40 11.26 22.90 -3.62
C GLY A 40 10.33 22.03 -4.50
N LYS A 41 10.62 21.87 -5.80
CA LYS A 41 9.89 20.99 -6.72
C LYS A 41 10.33 19.55 -6.52
N LYS A 42 9.45 18.72 -5.97
CA LYS A 42 9.64 17.28 -5.94
C LYS A 42 9.23 16.71 -7.30
N CYS A 43 10.11 15.92 -7.92
CA CYS A 43 9.85 15.31 -9.22
C CYS A 43 9.36 13.88 -9.04
N TYR A 44 8.30 13.54 -9.75
CA TYR A 44 7.69 12.25 -9.58
C TYR A 44 6.95 11.76 -10.84
N PRO A 45 6.68 10.45 -11.03
CA PRO A 45 6.03 9.95 -12.24
C PRO A 45 4.53 10.26 -12.30
N ASN A 46 4.01 10.67 -13.44
CA ASN A 46 2.55 10.67 -13.63
C ASN A 46 1.99 9.22 -13.70
N PRO A 47 0.65 9.03 -13.67
CA PRO A 47 0.01 7.72 -13.75
C PRO A 47 0.53 6.80 -14.85
N SER A 48 0.59 7.26 -16.11
CA SER A 48 1.11 6.47 -17.22
C SER A 48 2.60 6.12 -17.09
N GLN A 49 3.44 7.03 -16.60
CA GLN A 49 4.86 6.75 -16.32
C GLN A 49 5.03 5.69 -15.25
N TRP A 50 4.20 5.71 -14.21
CA TRP A 50 4.23 4.72 -13.14
C TRP A 50 3.73 3.35 -13.61
N GLN A 51 2.64 3.32 -14.40
CA GLN A 51 2.16 2.09 -15.02
C GLN A 51 3.25 1.45 -15.87
N ALA A 52 3.89 2.23 -16.76
CA ALA A 52 4.98 1.73 -17.59
C ALA A 52 6.18 1.23 -16.75
N PHE A 53 6.48 1.88 -15.63
CA PHE A 53 7.53 1.42 -14.72
C PHE A 53 7.20 0.06 -14.09
N GLN A 54 5.96 -0.13 -13.64
CA GLN A 54 5.47 -1.40 -13.09
C GLN A 54 5.48 -2.51 -14.17
N ASP A 55 4.97 -2.21 -15.36
CA ASP A 55 4.89 -3.17 -16.47
C ASP A 55 6.27 -3.67 -16.93
N ASN A 56 7.27 -2.78 -16.91
CA ASN A 56 8.65 -3.12 -17.28
C ASN A 56 9.44 -3.83 -16.17
N ASN A 57 8.82 -4.13 -15.03
CA ASN A 57 9.46 -4.73 -13.84
C ASN A 57 10.82 -4.09 -13.53
N SER A 58 10.89 -2.76 -13.68
CA SER A 58 12.16 -2.04 -13.70
C SER A 58 12.73 -1.89 -12.29
N SER A 59 14.00 -2.25 -12.11
CA SER A 59 14.75 -1.94 -10.89
C SER A 59 15.34 -0.53 -11.01
N GLY A 60 14.71 0.47 -10.42
CA GLY A 60 15.18 1.86 -10.43
C GLY A 60 14.09 2.84 -10.00
N ASP A 61 14.37 4.14 -10.12
CA ASP A 61 13.32 5.16 -10.00
C ASP A 61 12.60 5.30 -11.35
N PRO A 62 11.26 5.41 -11.37
CA PRO A 62 10.52 5.71 -12.59
C PRO A 62 10.97 7.04 -13.21
N GLN A 63 10.86 7.18 -14.53
CA GLN A 63 11.11 8.47 -15.18
C GLN A 63 10.16 9.51 -14.61
N THR A 64 10.71 10.50 -13.91
CA THR A 64 9.92 11.51 -13.21
C THR A 64 9.73 12.73 -14.09
N THR A 65 8.53 13.30 -14.09
CA THR A 65 8.31 14.66 -14.54
C THR A 65 8.20 15.55 -13.31
N CYS A 66 8.89 16.69 -13.32
CA CYS A 66 8.82 17.62 -12.21
C CYS A 66 7.52 18.40 -12.35
N TYR A 67 6.53 18.07 -11.52
CA TYR A 67 5.30 18.83 -11.41
C TYR A 67 5.43 19.82 -10.26
N ASP A 68 4.75 20.97 -10.40
CA ASP A 68 4.37 21.73 -9.22
C ASP A 68 3.46 20.82 -8.39
N GLU A 69 3.61 20.84 -7.07
CA GLU A 69 2.86 20.01 -6.11
C GLU A 69 1.39 19.92 -6.55
N TYR A 70 0.91 18.70 -6.84
CA TYR A 70 -0.46 18.51 -7.34
C TYR A 70 -1.41 19.16 -6.32
N PRO A 71 -2.35 20.03 -6.73
CA PRO A 71 -3.24 20.71 -5.80
C PRO A 71 -4.26 19.71 -5.23
N GLY A 72 -3.80 18.85 -4.33
CA GLY A 72 -4.54 17.77 -3.69
C GLY A 72 -4.09 17.66 -2.24
N SER A 73 -4.88 18.28 -1.36
CA SER A 73 -4.96 18.19 0.11
C SER A 73 -3.70 18.13 0.99
N GLY A 74 -2.46 18.11 0.50
CA GLY A 74 -1.24 18.19 1.31
C GLY A 74 -1.09 17.16 2.45
N HIS A 75 -1.93 16.12 2.51
CA HIS A 75 -2.05 15.25 3.68
C HIS A 75 -2.24 13.75 3.37
N GLY A 76 -2.42 13.35 2.10
CA GLY A 76 -2.56 11.95 1.72
C GLY A 76 -3.41 11.75 0.46
N THR A 77 -3.60 10.49 0.10
CA THR A 77 -4.45 10.07 -1.01
C THR A 77 -5.78 9.54 -0.49
N ASP A 78 -6.89 10.08 -0.96
CA ASP A 78 -8.22 9.55 -0.64
C ASP A 78 -8.58 8.39 -1.58
N ILE A 79 -8.97 7.25 -1.00
CA ILE A 79 -9.48 6.09 -1.75
C ILE A 79 -11.00 6.05 -1.63
N TYR A 80 -11.66 6.16 -2.77
CA TYR A 80 -13.12 6.07 -2.91
C TYR A 80 -13.55 4.67 -3.35
N VAL A 81 -14.52 4.10 -2.66
CA VAL A 81 -15.09 2.79 -3.00
C VAL A 81 -16.27 2.99 -3.93
N ARG A 82 -16.18 2.48 -5.16
CA ARG A 82 -17.24 2.67 -6.17
C ARG A 82 -18.36 1.65 -6.04
N ASP A 83 -18.08 0.44 -5.57
CA ASP A 83 -19.11 -0.60 -5.37
C ASP A 83 -18.79 -1.51 -4.18
N GLY A 84 -19.83 -2.06 -3.57
CA GLY A 84 -19.70 -3.00 -2.45
C GLY A 84 -19.05 -2.40 -1.19
N CYS A 85 -18.38 -3.24 -0.42
CA CYS A 85 -17.57 -2.86 0.73
C CYS A 85 -16.22 -3.56 0.65
N ILE A 86 -15.19 -2.90 1.15
CA ILE A 86 -13.81 -3.36 1.22
C ILE A 86 -13.25 -3.05 2.60
N VAL A 87 -12.10 -3.63 2.92
CA VAL A 87 -11.30 -3.29 4.11
C VAL A 87 -9.96 -2.75 3.63
N ILE A 88 -9.62 -1.53 4.04
CA ILE A 88 -8.34 -0.87 3.73
C ILE A 88 -7.59 -0.69 5.04
N ASP A 89 -6.43 -1.34 5.21
CA ASP A 89 -5.61 -1.30 6.43
C ASP A 89 -6.48 -1.46 7.70
N ASP A 90 -7.22 -2.57 7.75
CA ASP A 90 -8.16 -2.94 8.82
C ASP A 90 -9.37 -2.00 9.01
N SER A 91 -9.60 -1.08 8.08
CA SER A 91 -10.72 -0.13 8.13
C SER A 91 -11.76 -0.41 7.05
N ILE A 92 -13.00 -0.66 7.49
CA ILE A 92 -14.13 -0.94 6.59
C ILE A 92 -14.51 0.32 5.81
N ARG A 93 -14.66 0.19 4.49
CA ARG A 93 -15.16 1.23 3.59
C ARG A 93 -16.20 0.64 2.64
N CYS A 94 -17.31 1.36 2.46
CA CYS A 94 -18.40 0.92 1.61
C CYS A 94 -18.74 1.97 0.57
N THR A 95 -19.28 1.52 -0.56
CA THR A 95 -19.77 2.40 -1.62
C THR A 95 -20.81 3.39 -1.10
N MET A 96 -20.70 4.62 -1.60
CA MET A 96 -21.66 5.68 -1.35
C MET A 96 -22.82 5.57 -2.34
N THR A 97 -23.62 4.50 -2.27
CA THR A 97 -24.86 4.45 -3.05
C THR A 97 -25.96 5.25 -2.36
N GLY A 98 -26.25 6.43 -2.89
CA GLY A 98 -27.36 7.30 -2.46
C GLY A 98 -26.95 8.28 -1.35
N TYR A 99 -26.73 9.54 -1.73
CA TYR A 99 -26.47 10.64 -0.80
C TYR A 99 -27.53 10.72 0.31
N SER A 100 -27.17 10.25 1.50
CA SER A 100 -27.61 10.83 2.77
C SER A 100 -26.55 10.49 3.81
N HIS A 101 -25.76 11.49 4.17
CA HIS A 101 -24.64 11.46 5.14
C HIS A 101 -25.07 11.14 6.60
N LYS A 102 -26.13 10.36 6.79
CA LYS A 102 -26.66 9.99 8.10
C LYS A 102 -27.16 8.55 8.10
N SER A 103 -26.26 7.58 7.98
CA SER A 103 -26.55 6.28 8.58
C SER A 103 -26.36 6.40 10.09
N LYS A 104 -27.46 6.72 10.77
CA LYS A 104 -27.51 6.77 12.25
C LYS A 104 -27.35 5.40 12.90
N ASN A 105 -27.34 4.31 12.11
CA ASN A 105 -27.33 2.95 12.63
C ASN A 105 -25.95 2.29 12.63
N PHE A 106 -24.98 2.82 11.87
CA PHE A 106 -23.63 2.24 11.82
C PHE A 106 -22.53 3.11 12.44
N GLY A 107 -22.80 4.37 12.80
CA GLY A 107 -21.80 5.22 13.49
C GLY A 107 -20.55 5.58 12.67
N PHE A 108 -20.38 5.01 11.47
CA PHE A 108 -19.28 5.30 10.55
C PHE A 108 -19.72 6.31 9.50
N GLU A 109 -19.04 7.45 9.45
CA GLU A 109 -19.16 8.42 8.37
C GLU A 109 -18.59 7.76 7.09
N TYR A 110 -19.41 7.65 6.04
CA TYR A 110 -18.98 7.10 4.74
C TYR A 110 -18.11 8.13 4.01
N LEU A 111 -16.87 8.26 4.49
CA LEU A 111 -15.83 9.09 3.91
C LEU A 111 -14.85 8.20 3.15
N PRO A 112 -14.13 8.74 2.15
CA PRO A 112 -13.00 8.05 1.57
C PRO A 112 -12.01 7.60 2.67
N TYR A 113 -11.24 6.56 2.40
CA TYR A 113 -10.10 6.24 3.24
C TYR A 113 -8.93 7.15 2.87
N ASN A 114 -8.53 8.03 3.77
CA ASN A 114 -7.33 8.82 3.57
C ASN A 114 -6.09 7.98 3.93
N VAL A 115 -5.31 7.62 2.92
CA VAL A 115 -3.98 7.05 3.10
C VAL A 115 -3.04 8.23 3.33
N ARG A 116 -2.72 8.45 4.61
CA ARG A 116 -1.90 9.59 5.03
C ARG A 116 -0.53 9.56 4.36
N ASP A 117 -0.07 10.72 3.89
CA ASP A 117 1.32 10.88 3.45
C ASP A 117 2.25 10.75 4.67
N GLN A 118 3.17 9.78 4.62
CA GLN A 118 4.14 9.49 5.68
C GLN A 118 5.51 10.13 5.40
N ASP A 119 5.53 11.29 4.70
CA ASP A 119 6.75 11.96 4.22
C ASP A 119 7.60 11.08 3.27
N GLY A 120 6.97 10.05 2.72
CA GLY A 120 7.59 9.06 1.84
C GLY A 120 7.45 9.43 0.36
N THR A 121 8.22 8.76 -0.51
CA THR A 121 8.05 8.86 -1.97
C THR A 121 6.77 8.15 -2.45
N PHE A 122 6.29 7.19 -1.67
CA PHE A 122 5.18 6.31 -2.04
C PHE A 122 4.20 6.18 -0.89
N SER A 123 2.93 6.10 -1.24
CA SER A 123 1.86 5.62 -0.38
C SER A 123 1.65 4.12 -0.63
N THR A 124 1.24 3.42 0.42
CA THR A 124 0.93 1.99 0.38
C THR A 124 -0.34 1.72 1.16
N ALA A 125 -1.14 0.77 0.71
CA ALA A 125 -2.29 0.26 1.44
C ALA A 125 -2.51 -1.23 1.12
N VAL A 126 -3.03 -1.98 2.10
CA VAL A 126 -3.52 -3.34 1.88
C VAL A 126 -5.05 -3.29 1.81
N ILE A 127 -5.58 -3.74 0.66
CA ILE A 127 -7.00 -3.74 0.38
C ILE A 127 -7.49 -5.18 0.30
N TYR A 128 -8.47 -5.51 1.14
CA TYR A 128 -9.23 -6.76 1.08
C TYR A 128 -10.61 -6.46 0.49
N ALA A 129 -11.05 -7.25 -0.48
CA ALA A 129 -12.29 -7.03 -1.20
C ALA A 129 -12.93 -8.36 -1.66
N GLY A 130 -14.02 -8.23 -2.42
CA GLY A 130 -14.75 -9.39 -2.96
C GLY A 130 -15.58 -10.12 -1.91
N PHE A 131 -15.97 -9.45 -0.83
CA PHE A 131 -16.81 -10.01 0.22
C PHE A 131 -18.22 -10.35 -0.29
N ASP A 132 -18.76 -11.49 0.15
CA ASP A 132 -20.17 -11.83 -0.09
C ASP A 132 -21.08 -11.03 0.83
N ARG A 133 -21.96 -10.20 0.25
CA ARG A 133 -22.94 -9.39 0.99
C ARG A 133 -23.91 -10.21 1.83
N ASN A 134 -24.13 -11.47 1.47
CA ASN A 134 -25.05 -12.35 2.20
C ASN A 134 -24.36 -13.15 3.32
N ASN A 135 -23.03 -13.06 3.43
CA ASN A 135 -22.29 -13.64 4.53
C ASN A 135 -22.20 -12.61 5.67
N HIS A 136 -22.66 -13.02 6.86
CA HIS A 136 -22.69 -12.21 8.08
C HIS A 136 -21.80 -12.80 9.20
N ASP A 137 -20.89 -13.71 8.86
CA ASP A 137 -19.85 -14.16 9.79
C ASP A 137 -18.93 -12.99 10.14
N LYS A 138 -18.46 -12.92 11.39
CA LYS A 138 -17.64 -11.79 11.88
C LYS A 138 -16.32 -11.63 11.13
N GLU A 139 -15.72 -12.75 10.76
CA GLU A 139 -14.49 -12.81 9.99
C GLU A 139 -14.73 -13.72 8.79
N VAL A 140 -14.17 -13.35 7.64
CA VAL A 140 -14.32 -14.08 6.39
C VAL A 140 -13.05 -13.98 5.57
N GLU A 141 -12.79 -15.00 4.77
CA GLU A 141 -11.72 -14.94 3.78
C GLU A 141 -12.15 -14.02 2.62
N PRO A 142 -11.42 -12.92 2.35
CA PRO A 142 -11.70 -12.07 1.21
C PRO A 142 -11.35 -12.81 -0.07
N ASN A 143 -12.14 -12.62 -1.13
CA ASN A 143 -11.86 -13.23 -2.43
C ASN A 143 -10.74 -12.50 -3.20
N CYS A 144 -10.35 -11.31 -2.75
CA CYS A 144 -9.50 -10.38 -3.49
C CYS A 144 -8.59 -9.63 -2.50
N VAL A 145 -7.27 -9.73 -2.69
CA VAL A 145 -6.26 -9.01 -1.90
C VAL A 145 -5.39 -8.17 -2.83
N LEU A 146 -5.18 -6.91 -2.47
CA LEU A 146 -4.36 -5.96 -3.21
C LEU A 146 -3.41 -5.24 -2.25
N GLU A 147 -2.11 -5.50 -2.42
CA GLU A 147 -1.04 -4.70 -1.82
C GLU A 147 -0.70 -3.57 -2.80
N ALA A 148 -1.36 -2.43 -2.64
CA ALA A 148 -1.24 -1.31 -3.55
C ALA A 148 -0.05 -0.41 -3.17
N LYS A 149 0.66 0.08 -4.19
CA LYS A 149 1.72 1.07 -4.03
C LYS A 149 1.67 2.09 -5.15
N TRP A 150 1.62 3.36 -4.77
CA TRP A 150 1.58 4.48 -5.71
C TRP A 150 2.41 5.65 -5.17
N PRO A 151 2.79 6.59 -6.03
CA PRO A 151 3.48 7.79 -5.60
C PRO A 151 2.61 8.69 -4.68
N SER A 152 3.17 9.19 -3.58
CA SER A 152 2.39 9.77 -2.45
C SER A 152 1.65 11.09 -2.74
N TYR A 153 2.08 11.83 -3.75
CA TYR A 153 1.50 13.12 -4.18
C TYR A 153 0.37 12.94 -5.21
N TRP A 154 0.05 11.71 -5.59
CA TRP A 154 -1.10 11.48 -6.46
C TRP A 154 -2.38 11.93 -5.77
N GLY A 155 -3.27 12.49 -6.58
CA GLY A 155 -4.63 12.76 -6.15
C GLY A 155 -5.41 11.48 -5.90
N ASP A 156 -6.70 11.67 -5.68
CA ASP A 156 -7.61 10.61 -5.24
C ASP A 156 -7.64 9.40 -6.19
N LEU A 157 -7.86 8.23 -5.59
CA LEU A 157 -7.95 6.95 -6.25
C LEU A 157 -9.33 6.33 -6.07
N ASP A 158 -9.68 5.48 -7.03
CA ASP A 158 -10.96 4.79 -7.07
C ASP A 158 -10.75 3.27 -6.99
N PHE A 159 -11.37 2.63 -6.01
CA PHE A 159 -11.50 1.18 -5.99
C PHE A 159 -12.78 0.78 -6.72
N THR A 160 -12.62 0.16 -7.88
CA THR A 160 -13.67 -0.14 -8.83
C THR A 160 -14.23 -1.55 -8.66
N LYS A 161 -15.42 -1.79 -9.23
CA LYS A 161 -16.16 -3.05 -9.11
C LYS A 161 -15.41 -4.28 -9.63
N ASP A 162 -14.52 -4.08 -10.59
CA ASP A 162 -13.66 -5.12 -11.15
C ASP A 162 -12.47 -5.49 -10.23
N GLY A 163 -12.43 -4.98 -9.00
CA GLY A 163 -11.43 -5.35 -8.01
C GLY A 163 -10.08 -4.67 -8.22
N CYS A 164 -10.09 -3.44 -8.77
CA CYS A 164 -8.88 -2.72 -9.09
C CYS A 164 -8.89 -1.32 -8.48
N LEU A 165 -7.70 -0.84 -8.13
CA LEU A 165 -7.46 0.54 -7.75
C LEU A 165 -7.00 1.31 -8.99
N THR A 166 -7.66 2.42 -9.30
CA THR A 166 -7.39 3.23 -10.50
C THR A 166 -7.23 4.70 -10.13
N ASP A 167 -6.39 5.40 -10.89
CA ASP A 167 -6.35 6.86 -10.79
C ASP A 167 -7.52 7.51 -11.56
N SER A 168 -7.76 8.80 -11.32
CA SER A 168 -8.86 9.55 -11.95
C SER A 168 -8.81 9.61 -13.48
N SER A 169 -7.63 9.49 -14.10
CA SER A 169 -7.47 9.43 -15.56
C SER A 169 -7.67 8.03 -16.15
N GLY A 170 -7.57 6.99 -15.30
CA GLY A 170 -7.60 5.59 -15.73
C GLY A 170 -6.34 5.12 -16.46
N GLU A 171 -5.27 5.92 -16.46
CA GLU A 171 -3.97 5.57 -17.05
C GLU A 171 -3.17 4.60 -16.18
N TRP A 172 -3.38 4.64 -14.86
CA TRP A 172 -2.83 3.70 -13.91
C TRP A 172 -3.92 2.83 -13.30
N LYS A 173 -3.62 1.53 -13.19
CA LYS A 173 -4.50 0.53 -12.61
C LYS A 173 -3.71 -0.60 -11.97
N GLN A 174 -4.03 -0.91 -10.71
CA GLN A 174 -3.52 -2.08 -10.03
C GLN A 174 -4.69 -2.95 -9.56
N CYS A 175 -4.77 -4.18 -10.07
CA CYS A 175 -5.85 -5.11 -9.73
C CYS A 175 -5.42 -6.08 -8.65
N CYS A 176 -6.39 -6.50 -7.84
CA CYS A 176 -6.17 -7.56 -6.89
C CYS A 176 -5.95 -8.91 -7.57
N PHE A 177 -5.41 -9.82 -6.79
CA PHE A 177 -5.33 -11.23 -7.13
C PHE A 177 -6.18 -12.01 -6.13
N ASN A 178 -6.56 -13.24 -6.50
CA ASN A 178 -7.27 -14.15 -5.59
C ASN A 178 -6.42 -14.35 -4.33
N ASN A 179 -7.06 -14.29 -3.15
CA ASN A 179 -6.38 -14.46 -1.87
C ASN A 179 -5.65 -15.82 -1.83
N PRO A 180 -4.31 -15.85 -1.88
CA PRO A 180 -3.59 -17.12 -1.93
C PRO A 180 -3.40 -17.73 -0.53
N ASN A 181 -3.65 -16.97 0.55
CA ASN A 181 -3.17 -17.28 1.89
C ASN A 181 -4.26 -17.69 2.87
N GLY A 182 -5.54 -17.69 2.50
CA GLY A 182 -6.60 -18.10 3.41
C GLY A 182 -6.82 -17.16 4.61
N LEU A 183 -6.24 -15.95 4.58
CA LEU A 183 -6.28 -15.04 5.72
C LEU A 183 -7.70 -14.53 5.92
N ALA A 184 -8.31 -14.89 7.04
CA ALA A 184 -9.58 -14.32 7.47
C ALA A 184 -9.37 -12.89 7.97
N VAL A 185 -10.24 -11.97 7.56
CA VAL A 185 -10.26 -10.57 8.00
C VAL A 185 -11.65 -10.18 8.46
N THR A 186 -11.78 -9.04 9.14
CA THR A 186 -13.08 -8.49 9.53
C THR A 186 -14.01 -8.42 8.32
N ASN A 187 -15.18 -9.04 8.43
CA ASN A 187 -16.19 -8.98 7.39
C ASN A 187 -16.90 -7.61 7.44
N PRO A 188 -16.87 -6.82 6.35
CA PRO A 188 -17.55 -5.53 6.33
C PRO A 188 -19.08 -5.62 6.36
N TYR A 189 -19.64 -6.83 6.21
CA TYR A 189 -21.08 -7.10 6.22
C TYR A 189 -21.57 -7.86 7.46
N ALA A 190 -20.71 -8.06 8.46
CA ALA A 190 -21.09 -8.70 9.74
C ALA A 190 -22.15 -7.92 10.54
#